data_AF-A0A1Q8Q1I0-F1
#
_entry.id   AF-A0A1Q8Q1I0-F1
#
_cell.length_a   1.000
_cell.length_b   1.000
_cell.length_c   1.000
_cell.angle_alpha   90.00
_cell.angle_beta   90.00
_cell.angle_gamma   90.00
#
_symmetry.space_group_name_H-M   'P 1'
#
loop_
_entity.id
_entity.type
_entity.pdbx_description
1 polymer ?
#
loop_
_entity_poly.entity_id
_entity_poly.type
_entity_poly.pdbx_seq_one_letter_code
_entity_poly.pdbx_strand_id
1 'polypeptide(L)'
;MVSTVNFEEIAKKKIFKAINESKLTAWKILKEAFTDLKNRIGRVPYLYDFVSHHSIDPVVMVDGKTKSISNYYQFLLEMKEEVPPLTDYENKVLTMLSLEILNGKRKHEIILLDLLLRKQAVNYDEYLQHLCESNCLTNDETIASVKRIFDLSFFTQIDKKKYGDQPIIILNAENDFVFNETIQYSLKVKEYFKHLVTDVIQSGKEKSTLYQCDQPLTLYKKYSRKDACKLLNWNSDERATIFGYKTKYGTCPIFITYHKNDEVESSVDYGDELLNPEVLKWYTRSNRTLNSEEVQTIIHAEEKNIDVHVFVKKDDDEGNDFYYLGKAIPDKKTVQQDTMKDNDGKELPVVHMNMVMEQPIEYRLYHYIKNGTES
;
A
#
# COMPACT_ATOMS: atom_id res chain seq x y z
N MET A 1 -33.77 -7.53 15.31
CA MET A 1 -32.95 -8.15 14.25
C MET A 1 -31.59 -7.48 14.26
N VAL A 2 -30.67 -7.95 15.11
CA VAL A 2 -29.30 -7.40 15.23
C VAL A 2 -28.35 -8.57 15.47
N SER A 3 -28.25 -9.51 14.52
CA SER A 3 -27.41 -10.72 14.73
C SER A 3 -26.89 -11.38 13.45
N THR A 4 -26.86 -10.68 12.31
CA THR A 4 -26.38 -11.29 11.04
C THR A 4 -25.08 -10.67 10.54
N VAL A 5 -24.83 -9.39 10.81
CA VAL A 5 -23.65 -8.66 10.29
C VAL A 5 -22.37 -8.97 11.07
N ASN A 6 -22.47 -9.32 12.35
CA ASN A 6 -21.30 -9.52 13.22
C ASN A 6 -20.59 -10.87 12.99
N PHE A 7 -21.30 -11.87 12.45
CA PHE A 7 -20.73 -13.20 12.19
C PHE A 7 -19.83 -13.21 10.95
N GLU A 8 -20.14 -12.44 9.90
CA GLU A 8 -19.30 -12.34 8.70
C GLU A 8 -17.96 -11.64 9.00
N GLU A 9 -17.94 -10.58 9.79
CA GLU A 9 -16.70 -9.85 10.09
C GLU A 9 -15.73 -10.68 10.97
N ILE A 10 -16.28 -11.47 11.89
CA ILE A 10 -15.52 -12.41 12.73
C ILE A 10 -15.06 -13.63 11.92
N ALA A 11 -15.89 -14.17 11.03
CA ALA A 11 -15.49 -15.24 10.10
C ALA A 11 -14.40 -14.76 9.14
N LYS A 12 -14.54 -13.55 8.60
CA LYS A 12 -13.56 -12.90 7.73
C LYS A 12 -12.24 -12.66 8.48
N LYS A 13 -12.29 -12.19 9.74
CA LYS A 13 -11.09 -12.08 10.61
C LYS A 13 -10.44 -13.42 10.93
N LYS A 14 -11.22 -14.49 11.18
CA LYS A 14 -10.68 -15.84 11.39
C LYS A 14 -10.07 -16.44 10.11
N ILE A 15 -10.68 -16.17 8.96
CA ILE A 15 -10.13 -16.50 7.63
C ILE A 15 -8.82 -15.74 7.40
N PHE A 16 -8.78 -14.44 7.71
CA PHE A 16 -7.57 -13.61 7.62
C PHE A 16 -6.47 -14.07 8.59
N LYS A 17 -6.82 -14.48 9.81
CA LYS A 17 -5.87 -15.03 10.79
C LYS A 17 -5.34 -16.40 10.34
N ALA A 18 -6.18 -17.26 9.77
CA ALA A 18 -5.78 -18.57 9.21
C ALA A 18 -4.89 -18.45 7.95
N ILE A 19 -4.99 -17.34 7.20
CA ILE A 19 -4.08 -17.03 6.08
C ILE A 19 -2.65 -16.76 6.59
N ASN A 20 -2.49 -16.24 7.81
CA ASN A 20 -1.18 -15.99 8.41
C ASN A 20 -0.50 -17.27 8.95
N GLU A 21 -1.23 -18.37 9.13
CA GLU A 21 -0.70 -19.59 9.76
C GLU A 21 0.07 -20.50 8.79
N SER A 22 -0.29 -20.56 7.50
CA SER A 22 0.53 -21.20 6.45
C SER A 22 0.09 -20.89 5.01
N LYS A 23 1.03 -20.90 4.05
CA LYS A 23 0.74 -20.76 2.60
C LYS A 23 -0.23 -21.83 2.06
N LEU A 24 -0.22 -23.02 2.65
CA LEU A 24 -1.10 -24.13 2.25
C LEU A 24 -2.55 -23.85 2.65
N THR A 25 -2.75 -23.34 3.86
CA THR A 25 -4.08 -22.92 4.36
C THR A 25 -4.63 -21.77 3.52
N ALA A 26 -3.80 -20.77 3.20
CA ALA A 26 -4.19 -19.66 2.35
C ALA A 26 -4.68 -20.12 0.96
N TRP A 27 -3.96 -21.01 0.29
CA TRP A 27 -4.38 -21.54 -1.01
C TRP A 27 -5.74 -22.25 -0.97
N LYS A 28 -5.99 -23.05 0.07
CA LYS A 28 -7.28 -23.74 0.25
C LYS A 28 -8.44 -22.75 0.33
N ILE A 29 -8.29 -21.69 1.13
CA ILE A 29 -9.28 -20.62 1.28
C ILE A 29 -9.54 -19.92 -0.06
N LEU A 30 -8.50 -19.57 -0.80
CA LEU A 30 -8.66 -18.90 -2.11
C LEU A 30 -9.41 -19.80 -3.11
N LYS A 31 -9.11 -21.10 -3.12
CA LYS A 31 -9.77 -22.09 -3.99
C LYS A 31 -11.25 -22.26 -3.64
N GLU A 32 -11.58 -22.33 -2.36
CA GLU A 32 -12.96 -22.41 -1.86
C GLU A 32 -13.74 -21.16 -2.27
N ALA A 33 -13.21 -19.96 -1.99
CA ALA A 33 -13.86 -18.70 -2.35
C ALA A 33 -14.12 -18.57 -3.87
N PHE A 34 -13.17 -18.98 -4.71
CA PHE A 34 -13.35 -19.02 -6.16
C PHE A 34 -14.46 -20.00 -6.57
N THR A 35 -14.44 -21.22 -6.02
CA THR A 35 -15.41 -22.28 -6.37
C THR A 35 -16.82 -21.88 -5.95
N ASP A 36 -16.98 -21.31 -4.76
CA ASP A 36 -18.25 -20.83 -4.23
C ASP A 36 -18.83 -19.71 -5.08
N LEU A 37 -18.00 -18.72 -5.46
CA LEU A 37 -18.43 -17.64 -6.32
C LEU A 37 -18.80 -18.15 -7.72
N LYS A 38 -17.99 -19.04 -8.31
CA LYS A 38 -18.26 -19.68 -9.61
C LYS A 38 -19.61 -20.40 -9.61
N ASN A 39 -19.88 -21.19 -8.57
CA ASN A 39 -21.15 -21.90 -8.41
C ASN A 39 -22.34 -20.94 -8.27
N ARG A 40 -22.15 -19.83 -7.55
CA ARG A 40 -23.20 -18.82 -7.33
C ARG A 40 -23.56 -18.04 -8.60
N ILE A 41 -22.57 -17.67 -9.42
CA ILE A 41 -22.80 -16.84 -10.61
C ILE A 41 -22.92 -17.64 -11.91
N GLY A 42 -22.64 -18.95 -11.89
CA GLY A 42 -22.80 -19.85 -13.02
C GLY A 42 -21.74 -19.70 -14.13
N ARG A 43 -20.68 -18.94 -13.90
CA ARG A 43 -19.54 -18.74 -14.83
C ARG A 43 -18.25 -18.54 -14.06
N VAL A 44 -17.11 -18.58 -14.76
CA VAL A 44 -15.81 -18.21 -14.17
C VAL A 44 -15.91 -16.77 -13.64
N PRO A 45 -15.64 -16.54 -12.33
CA PRO A 45 -15.58 -15.20 -11.79
C PRO A 45 -14.28 -14.52 -12.18
N TYR A 46 -14.33 -13.20 -12.33
CA TYR A 46 -13.18 -12.30 -12.49
C TYR A 46 -13.07 -11.39 -11.26
N LEU A 47 -11.99 -10.59 -11.15
CA LEU A 47 -11.68 -9.82 -9.95
C LEU A 47 -12.85 -8.93 -9.53
N TYR A 48 -13.55 -8.31 -10.49
CA TYR A 48 -14.66 -7.41 -10.20
C TYR A 48 -15.87 -8.14 -9.61
N ASP A 49 -16.06 -9.43 -9.94
CA ASP A 49 -17.11 -10.25 -9.34
C ASP A 49 -16.86 -10.48 -7.84
N PHE A 50 -15.59 -10.62 -7.43
CA PHE A 50 -15.25 -10.76 -6.01
C PHE A 50 -15.57 -9.47 -5.25
N VAL A 51 -15.28 -8.31 -5.85
CA VAL A 51 -15.59 -7.01 -5.24
C VAL A 51 -17.11 -6.80 -5.15
N SER A 52 -17.81 -6.91 -6.27
CA SER A 52 -19.25 -6.61 -6.38
C SER A 52 -20.14 -7.57 -5.59
N HIS A 53 -19.71 -8.81 -5.39
CA HIS A 53 -20.43 -9.77 -4.57
C HIS A 53 -19.88 -9.90 -3.14
N HIS A 54 -19.10 -8.91 -2.67
CA HIS A 54 -18.55 -8.81 -1.32
C HIS A 54 -17.84 -10.10 -0.84
N SER A 55 -17.16 -10.77 -1.76
CA SER A 55 -16.41 -12.00 -1.49
C SER A 55 -15.05 -11.69 -0.85
N ILE A 56 -14.10 -12.62 -0.98
CA ILE A 56 -12.71 -12.40 -0.59
C ILE A 56 -12.11 -11.22 -1.37
N ASP A 57 -11.20 -10.47 -0.73
CA ASP A 57 -10.55 -9.35 -1.39
C ASP A 57 -9.69 -9.87 -2.57
N PRO A 58 -9.96 -9.47 -3.83
CA PRO A 58 -9.19 -9.96 -4.98
C PRO A 58 -7.69 -9.65 -4.91
N VAL A 59 -7.26 -8.66 -4.12
CA VAL A 59 -5.83 -8.36 -3.93
C VAL A 59 -5.09 -9.57 -3.35
N VAL A 60 -5.68 -10.28 -2.37
CA VAL A 60 -5.00 -11.42 -1.72
C VAL A 60 -4.86 -12.63 -2.66
N MET A 61 -5.59 -12.64 -3.78
CA MET A 61 -5.50 -13.69 -4.79
C MET A 61 -4.26 -13.53 -5.68
N VAL A 62 -3.71 -12.30 -5.76
CA VAL A 62 -2.69 -11.92 -6.75
C VAL A 62 -1.51 -11.15 -6.14
N ASP A 63 -1.37 -11.12 -4.82
CA ASP A 63 -0.34 -10.34 -4.11
C ASP A 63 1.07 -10.98 -4.12
N GLY A 64 1.24 -12.13 -4.77
CA GLY A 64 2.50 -12.87 -4.84
C GLY A 64 2.82 -13.75 -3.63
N LYS A 65 2.03 -13.72 -2.55
CA LYS A 65 2.34 -14.50 -1.33
C LYS A 65 1.94 -15.96 -1.44
N THR A 66 0.85 -16.23 -2.14
CA THR A 66 0.32 -17.59 -2.35
C THR A 66 0.76 -18.12 -3.71
N LYS A 67 1.51 -19.24 -3.72
CA LYS A 67 2.03 -19.89 -4.94
C LYS A 67 2.80 -18.96 -5.91
N SER A 68 3.32 -17.83 -5.42
CA SER A 68 3.95 -16.81 -6.26
C SER A 68 3.04 -16.20 -7.34
N ILE A 69 1.72 -16.36 -7.21
CA ILE A 69 0.72 -15.83 -8.13
C ILE A 69 0.69 -14.30 -8.02
N SER A 70 1.02 -13.62 -9.12
CA SER A 70 1.18 -12.15 -9.13
C SER A 70 0.18 -11.43 -10.04
N ASN A 71 -0.75 -12.16 -10.67
CA ASN A 71 -1.87 -11.62 -11.42
C ASN A 71 -2.99 -12.67 -11.59
N TYR A 72 -4.14 -12.23 -12.07
CA TYR A 72 -5.32 -13.09 -12.16
C TYR A 72 -5.25 -14.15 -13.25
N TYR A 73 -4.52 -13.89 -14.35
CA TYR A 73 -4.28 -14.90 -15.38
C TYR A 73 -3.54 -16.11 -14.80
N GLN A 74 -2.48 -15.88 -14.00
CA GLN A 74 -1.76 -16.94 -13.29
C GLN A 74 -2.66 -17.67 -12.28
N PHE A 75 -3.54 -16.94 -11.59
CA PHE A 75 -4.52 -17.55 -10.68
C PHE A 75 -5.44 -18.53 -11.42
N LEU A 76 -5.99 -18.12 -12.57
CA LEU A 76 -6.88 -18.97 -13.38
C LEU A 76 -6.17 -20.22 -13.91
N LEU A 77 -4.90 -20.12 -14.31
CA LEU A 77 -4.08 -21.29 -14.69
C LEU A 77 -3.91 -22.27 -13.52
N GLU A 78 -3.64 -21.77 -12.31
CA GLU A 78 -3.53 -22.59 -11.10
C GLU A 78 -4.86 -23.23 -10.68
N MET A 79 -5.98 -22.58 -11.01
CA MET A 79 -7.33 -23.13 -10.89
C MET A 79 -7.68 -24.14 -11.99
N LYS A 80 -6.80 -24.32 -12.99
CA LYS A 80 -6.99 -25.18 -14.17
C LYS A 80 -8.16 -24.75 -15.04
N GLU A 81 -8.46 -23.46 -15.09
CA GLU A 81 -9.43 -22.91 -16.04
C GLU A 81 -8.81 -22.86 -17.44
N GLU A 82 -9.62 -23.14 -18.45
CA GLU A 82 -9.22 -23.01 -19.85
C GLU A 82 -9.28 -21.54 -20.27
N VAL A 83 -8.11 -20.92 -20.41
CA VAL A 83 -7.99 -19.49 -20.73
C VAL A 83 -7.09 -19.28 -21.95
N PRO A 84 -7.41 -18.30 -22.83
CA PRO A 84 -6.54 -17.96 -23.95
C PRO A 84 -5.13 -17.56 -23.50
N PRO A 85 -4.07 -18.00 -24.20
CA PRO A 85 -2.70 -17.73 -23.78
C PRO A 85 -2.36 -16.25 -23.93
N LEU A 86 -1.59 -15.75 -22.95
CA LEU A 86 -0.95 -14.44 -23.01
C LEU A 86 0.53 -14.58 -23.40
N THR A 87 1.06 -13.54 -24.05
CA THR A 87 2.51 -13.37 -24.21
C THR A 87 3.19 -13.09 -22.88
N ASP A 88 4.51 -13.30 -22.80
CA ASP A 88 5.29 -12.97 -21.61
C ASP A 88 5.13 -11.49 -21.21
N TYR A 89 5.15 -10.59 -22.20
CA TYR A 89 5.00 -9.17 -21.94
C TYR A 89 3.61 -8.80 -21.41
N GLU A 90 2.53 -9.31 -22.01
CA GLU A 90 1.16 -9.11 -21.52
C GLU A 90 0.99 -9.60 -20.08
N ASN A 91 1.56 -10.76 -19.74
CA ASN A 91 1.54 -11.30 -18.39
C ASN A 91 2.31 -10.39 -17.39
N LYS A 92 3.43 -9.79 -17.80
CA LYS A 92 4.18 -8.82 -16.97
C LYS A 92 3.44 -7.49 -16.81
N VAL A 93 2.76 -7.00 -17.85
CA VAL A 93 1.89 -5.83 -17.77
C VAL A 93 0.73 -6.08 -16.79
N LEU A 94 0.05 -7.22 -16.90
CA LEU A 94 -1.00 -7.61 -15.93
C LEU A 94 -0.46 -7.73 -14.51
N THR A 95 0.79 -8.19 -14.35
CA THR A 95 1.45 -8.24 -13.04
C THR A 95 1.65 -6.86 -12.45
N MET A 96 2.10 -5.87 -13.25
CA MET A 96 2.20 -4.48 -12.80
C MET A 96 0.83 -3.95 -12.35
N LEU A 97 -0.19 -4.07 -13.19
CA LEU A 97 -1.53 -3.57 -12.89
C LEU A 97 -2.14 -4.25 -11.65
N SER A 98 -1.97 -5.57 -11.52
CA SER A 98 -2.49 -6.34 -10.39
C SER A 98 -1.86 -5.94 -9.06
N LEU A 99 -0.56 -5.64 -9.04
CA LEU A 99 0.14 -5.33 -7.80
C LEU A 99 0.12 -3.84 -7.43
N GLU A 100 0.04 -2.95 -8.43
CA GLU A 100 0.19 -1.51 -8.23
C GLU A 100 -1.12 -0.73 -8.32
N ILE A 101 -2.13 -1.27 -9.03
CA ILE A 101 -3.39 -0.56 -9.35
C ILE A 101 -4.60 -1.21 -8.67
N LEU A 102 -4.70 -2.54 -8.66
CA LEU A 102 -5.85 -3.28 -8.11
C LEU A 102 -6.21 -2.89 -6.66
N ASN A 103 -5.22 -2.50 -5.86
CA ASN A 103 -5.43 -2.14 -4.45
C ASN A 103 -6.27 -0.87 -4.25
N GLY A 104 -6.42 -0.03 -5.28
CA GLY A 104 -7.24 1.18 -5.22
C GLY A 104 -6.63 2.35 -4.43
N LYS A 105 -5.39 2.25 -3.94
CA LYS A 105 -4.81 3.21 -2.98
C LYS A 105 -4.58 4.61 -3.56
N ARG A 106 -4.45 4.77 -4.88
CA ARG A 106 -4.37 6.07 -5.56
C ARG A 106 -5.26 6.09 -6.80
N LYS A 107 -6.20 7.05 -6.87
CA LYS A 107 -7.16 7.15 -7.99
C LYS A 107 -6.52 7.70 -9.25
N HIS A 108 -5.45 8.47 -9.15
CA HIS A 108 -4.81 9.15 -10.29
C HIS A 108 -4.46 8.19 -11.42
N GLU A 109 -3.82 7.07 -11.13
CA GLU A 109 -3.48 6.04 -12.11
C GLU A 109 -4.73 5.35 -12.67
N ILE A 110 -5.71 5.09 -11.81
CA ILE A 110 -6.95 4.41 -12.21
C ILE A 110 -7.73 5.28 -13.19
N ILE A 111 -7.85 6.58 -12.91
CA ILE A 111 -8.52 7.55 -13.79
C ILE A 111 -7.81 7.59 -15.14
N LEU A 112 -6.47 7.68 -15.15
CA LEU A 112 -5.71 7.71 -16.41
C LEU A 112 -5.90 6.42 -17.23
N LEU A 113 -5.81 5.26 -16.58
CA LEU A 113 -6.00 3.96 -17.23
C LEU A 113 -7.42 3.79 -17.77
N ASP A 114 -8.43 4.18 -16.99
CA ASP A 114 -9.85 4.10 -17.37
C ASP A 114 -10.16 5.04 -18.55
N LEU A 115 -9.57 6.25 -18.57
CA LEU A 115 -9.64 7.13 -19.72
C LEU A 115 -8.95 6.52 -20.95
N LEU A 116 -7.76 5.94 -20.80
CA LEU A 116 -7.01 5.34 -21.91
C LEU A 116 -7.66 4.07 -22.50
N LEU A 117 -8.41 3.32 -21.69
CA LEU A 117 -9.20 2.20 -22.19
C LEU A 117 -10.39 2.66 -23.04
N ARG A 118 -10.90 3.88 -22.78
CA ARG A 118 -12.03 4.49 -23.50
C ARG A 118 -11.58 5.35 -24.69
N LYS A 119 -10.43 6.03 -24.55
CA LYS A 119 -9.80 6.92 -25.51
C LYS A 119 -8.40 6.42 -25.77
N GLN A 120 -8.02 6.15 -27.02
CA GLN A 120 -6.69 5.63 -27.32
C GLN A 120 -5.54 6.56 -26.87
N ALA A 121 -5.83 7.86 -26.76
CA ALA A 121 -4.96 8.90 -26.27
C ALA A 121 -5.74 9.85 -25.35
N VAL A 122 -5.08 10.42 -24.35
CA VAL A 122 -5.66 11.36 -23.39
C VAL A 122 -4.72 12.55 -23.25
N ASN A 123 -5.18 13.74 -23.62
CA ASN A 123 -4.37 14.94 -23.48
C ASN A 123 -4.04 15.27 -22.02
N TYR A 124 -2.85 15.81 -21.77
CA TYR A 124 -2.41 16.17 -20.43
C TYR A 124 -3.39 17.08 -19.68
N ASP A 125 -3.90 18.13 -20.33
CA ASP A 125 -4.81 19.08 -19.69
C ASP A 125 -6.20 18.46 -19.46
N GLU A 126 -6.64 17.59 -20.38
CA GLU A 126 -7.87 16.80 -20.22
C GLU A 126 -7.76 15.86 -19.00
N TYR A 127 -6.61 15.21 -18.82
CA TYR A 127 -6.36 14.37 -17.66
C TYR A 127 -6.43 15.18 -16.36
N LEU A 128 -5.79 16.36 -16.31
CA LEU A 128 -5.87 17.24 -15.14
C LEU A 128 -7.30 17.68 -14.85
N GLN A 129 -8.09 17.98 -15.87
CA GLN A 129 -9.50 18.33 -15.71
C GLN A 129 -10.27 17.17 -15.04
N HIS A 130 -10.10 15.94 -15.51
CA HIS A 130 -10.75 14.77 -14.92
C HIS A 130 -10.31 14.49 -13.48
N LEU A 131 -9.06 14.79 -13.12
CA LEU A 131 -8.59 14.73 -11.73
C LEU A 131 -9.29 15.79 -10.87
N CYS A 132 -9.37 17.04 -11.34
CA CYS A 132 -10.08 18.11 -10.63
C CYS A 132 -11.56 17.76 -10.40
N GLU A 133 -12.25 17.26 -11.43
CA GLU A 133 -13.64 16.79 -11.34
C GLU A 133 -13.82 15.65 -10.32
N SER A 134 -12.77 14.87 -10.09
CA SER A 134 -12.74 13.76 -9.13
C SER A 134 -12.24 14.17 -7.73
N ASN A 135 -12.06 15.47 -7.47
CA ASN A 135 -11.48 16.03 -6.25
C ASN A 135 -10.11 15.42 -5.90
N CYS A 136 -9.26 15.25 -6.92
CA CYS A 136 -7.91 14.71 -6.78
C CYS A 136 -6.86 15.81 -6.76
N LEU A 137 -5.75 15.60 -6.03
CA LEU A 137 -4.58 16.47 -6.07
C LEU A 137 -4.01 16.56 -7.50
N THR A 138 -3.70 17.78 -7.96
CA THR A 138 -3.16 18.04 -9.30
C THR A 138 -1.80 18.75 -9.28
N ASN A 139 -1.14 18.82 -8.12
CA ASN A 139 0.22 19.37 -8.03
C ASN A 139 1.24 18.58 -8.86
N ASP A 140 2.28 19.28 -9.32
CA ASP A 140 3.29 18.75 -10.23
C ASP A 140 4.00 17.52 -9.66
N GLU A 141 4.23 17.46 -8.34
CA GLU A 141 4.86 16.32 -7.68
C GLU A 141 4.01 15.05 -7.81
N THR A 142 2.69 15.17 -7.67
CA THR A 142 1.75 14.05 -7.80
C THR A 142 1.70 13.56 -9.24
N ILE A 143 1.60 14.46 -10.21
CA ILE A 143 1.56 14.09 -11.63
C ILE A 143 2.90 13.49 -12.08
N ALA A 144 4.02 14.03 -11.60
CA ALA A 144 5.34 13.44 -11.83
C ALA A 144 5.44 12.04 -11.21
N SER A 145 4.88 11.83 -10.01
CA SER A 145 4.82 10.49 -9.38
C SER A 145 3.99 9.51 -10.20
N VAL A 146 2.84 9.93 -10.76
CA VAL A 146 2.03 9.10 -11.68
C VAL A 146 2.83 8.70 -12.92
N LYS A 147 3.55 9.64 -13.53
CA LYS A 147 4.42 9.36 -14.68
C LYS A 147 5.49 8.32 -14.34
N ARG A 148 6.18 8.46 -13.20
CA ARG A 148 7.21 7.52 -12.72
C ARG A 148 6.70 6.10 -12.43
N ILE A 149 5.42 5.98 -12.05
CA ILE A 149 4.78 4.67 -11.89
C ILE A 149 4.60 4.01 -13.24
N PHE A 150 4.15 4.74 -14.26
CA PHE A 150 3.89 4.15 -15.57
C PHE A 150 5.12 3.99 -16.45
N ASP A 151 6.12 4.86 -16.36
CA ASP A 151 7.41 4.68 -17.05
C ASP A 151 8.35 3.68 -16.33
N LEU A 152 7.89 3.18 -15.18
CA LEU A 152 8.56 2.24 -14.28
C LEU A 152 9.82 2.79 -13.59
N SER A 153 10.13 4.08 -13.67
CA SER A 153 11.32 4.68 -13.06
C SER A 153 11.23 4.82 -11.54
N PHE A 154 10.02 4.72 -10.97
CA PHE A 154 9.84 4.68 -9.51
C PHE A 154 10.38 3.36 -8.92
N PHE A 155 10.24 2.25 -9.64
CA PHE A 155 10.47 0.93 -9.08
C PHE A 155 11.96 0.57 -8.99
N THR A 156 12.28 -0.34 -8.06
CA THR A 156 13.60 -0.98 -8.03
C THR A 156 13.87 -1.76 -9.32
N GLN A 157 15.13 -2.03 -9.63
CA GLN A 157 15.50 -2.78 -10.83
C GLN A 157 14.88 -4.19 -10.89
N ILE A 158 14.65 -4.82 -9.72
CA ILE A 158 14.00 -6.14 -9.62
C ILE A 158 12.53 -6.03 -10.03
N ASP A 159 11.81 -5.07 -9.47
CA ASP A 159 10.40 -4.86 -9.77
C ASP A 159 10.20 -4.36 -11.23
N LYS A 160 11.10 -3.51 -11.73
CA LYS A 160 11.08 -3.06 -13.13
C LYS A 160 11.21 -4.24 -14.12
N LYS A 161 12.10 -5.20 -13.84
CA LYS A 161 12.23 -6.44 -14.61
C LYS A 161 10.99 -7.31 -14.55
N LYS A 162 10.40 -7.43 -13.35
CA LYS A 162 9.14 -8.14 -13.13
C LYS A 162 7.98 -7.52 -13.94
N TYR A 163 8.03 -6.22 -14.19
CA TYR A 163 7.04 -5.47 -14.97
C TYR A 163 7.37 -5.35 -16.47
N GLY A 164 8.46 -5.98 -16.93
CA GLY A 164 8.79 -6.10 -18.35
C GLY A 164 9.72 -5.03 -18.91
N ASP A 165 10.34 -4.21 -18.06
CA ASP A 165 11.37 -3.21 -18.42
C ASP A 165 10.96 -2.17 -19.49
N GLN A 166 9.68 -2.11 -19.86
CA GLN A 166 9.13 -1.15 -20.84
C GLN A 166 8.07 -0.26 -20.17
N PRO A 167 8.10 1.07 -20.41
CA PRO A 167 7.05 1.98 -19.96
C PRO A 167 5.65 1.50 -20.35
N ILE A 168 4.70 1.51 -19.44
CA ILE A 168 3.31 1.08 -19.67
C ILE A 168 2.52 2.18 -20.35
N ILE A 169 2.66 3.42 -19.86
CA ILE A 169 2.10 4.64 -20.46
C ILE A 169 3.26 5.60 -20.69
N ILE A 170 3.23 6.30 -21.82
CA ILE A 170 4.17 7.37 -22.17
C ILE A 170 3.39 8.67 -22.44
N LEU A 171 4.06 9.80 -22.25
CA LEU A 171 3.60 11.09 -22.75
C LEU A 171 4.27 11.33 -24.11
N ASN A 172 3.48 11.40 -25.18
CA ASN A 172 4.01 11.55 -26.53
C ASN A 172 4.40 13.02 -26.83
N ALA A 173 4.90 13.28 -28.05
CA ALA A 173 5.29 14.62 -28.48
C ALA A 173 4.10 15.61 -28.62
N GLU A 174 2.87 15.09 -28.73
CA GLU A 174 1.63 15.86 -28.82
C GLU A 174 1.05 16.18 -27.43
N ASN A 175 1.77 15.88 -26.36
CA ASN A 175 1.35 16.05 -24.97
C ASN A 175 0.15 15.17 -24.58
N ASP A 176 0.00 14.02 -25.23
CA ASP A 176 -1.00 13.02 -24.91
C ASP A 176 -0.38 11.83 -24.19
N PHE A 177 -1.04 11.38 -23.13
CA PHE A 177 -0.80 10.08 -22.56
C PHE A 177 -1.32 9.01 -23.51
N VAL A 178 -0.49 7.98 -23.74
CA VAL A 178 -0.84 6.80 -24.53
C VAL A 178 -0.23 5.55 -23.90
N PHE A 179 -0.88 4.40 -24.02
CA PHE A 179 -0.20 3.12 -23.78
C PHE A 179 1.00 2.98 -24.73
N ASN A 180 2.02 2.22 -24.39
CA ASN A 180 3.07 1.92 -25.38
C ASN A 180 2.51 1.12 -26.58
N GLU A 181 3.24 1.11 -27.69
CA GLU A 181 2.79 0.49 -28.95
C GLU A 181 2.42 -1.00 -28.80
N THR A 182 3.20 -1.77 -28.03
CA THR A 182 2.94 -3.19 -27.81
C THR A 182 1.62 -3.40 -27.06
N ILE A 183 1.36 -2.62 -26.02
CA ILE A 183 0.11 -2.67 -25.25
C ILE A 183 -1.06 -2.21 -26.11
N GLN A 184 -0.92 -1.12 -26.87
CA GLN A 184 -1.96 -0.66 -27.80
C GLN A 184 -2.36 -1.76 -28.80
N TYR A 185 -1.37 -2.44 -29.38
CA TYR A 185 -1.61 -3.55 -30.29
C TYR A 185 -2.33 -4.71 -29.58
N SER A 186 -1.83 -5.15 -28.41
CA SER A 186 -2.46 -6.22 -27.62
C SER A 186 -3.90 -5.89 -27.23
N LEU A 187 -4.17 -4.66 -26.75
CA LEU A 187 -5.54 -4.22 -26.41
C LEU A 187 -6.47 -4.21 -27.63
N LYS A 188 -5.94 -4.00 -28.83
CA LYS A 188 -6.73 -3.98 -30.07
C LYS A 188 -7.03 -5.39 -30.61
N VAL A 189 -6.07 -6.32 -30.52
CA VAL A 189 -6.18 -7.63 -31.20
C VAL A 189 -6.43 -8.81 -30.25
N LYS A 190 -6.17 -8.66 -28.95
CA LYS A 190 -6.33 -9.71 -27.94
C LYS A 190 -7.45 -9.35 -26.97
N GLU A 191 -8.68 -9.72 -27.34
CA GLU A 191 -9.87 -9.40 -26.53
C GLU A 191 -9.77 -9.93 -25.08
N TYR A 192 -9.17 -11.11 -24.90
CA TYR A 192 -8.98 -11.67 -23.56
C TYR A 192 -8.01 -10.85 -22.68
N PHE A 193 -6.91 -10.37 -23.25
CA PHE A 193 -5.98 -9.47 -22.54
C PHE A 193 -6.68 -8.16 -22.16
N LYS A 194 -7.41 -7.56 -23.11
CA LYS A 194 -8.21 -6.35 -22.87
C LYS A 194 -9.23 -6.56 -21.75
N HIS A 195 -9.90 -7.71 -21.74
CA HIS A 195 -10.85 -8.08 -20.70
C HIS A 195 -10.20 -8.11 -19.31
N LEU A 196 -9.05 -8.79 -19.17
CA LEU A 196 -8.31 -8.88 -17.91
C LEU A 196 -7.80 -7.51 -17.42
N VAL A 197 -7.27 -6.68 -18.33
CA VAL A 197 -6.84 -5.31 -18.01
C VAL A 197 -8.02 -4.47 -17.52
N THR A 198 -9.15 -4.54 -18.22
CA THR A 198 -10.38 -3.82 -17.86
C THR A 198 -10.90 -4.25 -16.50
N ASP A 199 -10.91 -5.56 -16.21
CA ASP A 199 -11.35 -6.13 -14.94
C ASP A 199 -10.48 -5.66 -13.76
N VAL A 200 -9.16 -5.60 -13.93
CA VAL A 200 -8.24 -5.05 -12.90
C VAL A 200 -8.56 -3.56 -12.63
N ILE A 201 -8.74 -2.76 -13.68
CA ILE A 201 -8.98 -1.32 -13.55
C ILE A 201 -10.35 -1.06 -12.92
N GLN A 202 -11.39 -1.79 -13.33
CA GLN A 202 -12.73 -1.69 -12.76
C GLN A 202 -12.75 -2.09 -11.28
N SER A 203 -12.05 -3.17 -10.93
CA SER A 203 -11.88 -3.61 -9.54
C SER A 203 -11.13 -2.58 -8.70
N GLY A 204 -10.03 -2.04 -9.24
CA GLY A 204 -9.26 -0.97 -8.61
C GLY A 204 -10.10 0.28 -8.38
N LYS A 205 -10.93 0.67 -9.37
CA LYS A 205 -11.85 1.81 -9.29
C LYS A 205 -12.86 1.66 -8.15
N GLU A 206 -13.51 0.50 -8.06
CA GLU A 206 -14.47 0.23 -6.98
C GLU A 206 -13.78 0.25 -5.61
N LYS A 207 -12.61 -0.37 -5.48
CA LYS A 207 -11.83 -0.35 -4.24
C LYS A 207 -11.33 1.05 -3.88
N SER A 208 -11.06 1.90 -4.87
CA SER A 208 -10.56 3.25 -4.67
C SER A 208 -11.58 4.18 -4.00
N THR A 209 -12.86 3.83 -4.00
CA THR A 209 -13.91 4.58 -3.29
C THR A 209 -13.65 4.67 -1.78
N LEU A 210 -12.89 3.73 -1.22
CA LEU A 210 -12.49 3.70 0.18
C LEU A 210 -11.37 4.70 0.51
N TYR A 211 -10.78 5.36 -0.49
CA TYR A 211 -9.66 6.26 -0.35
C TYR A 211 -10.03 7.68 -0.79
N GLN A 212 -9.48 8.65 -0.08
CA GLN A 212 -9.51 10.06 -0.44
C GLN A 212 -8.50 10.35 -1.56
N CYS A 213 -8.77 11.39 -2.36
CA CYS A 213 -7.93 11.75 -3.51
C CYS A 213 -7.33 13.15 -3.41
N ASP A 214 -7.90 13.98 -2.54
CA ASP A 214 -7.46 15.31 -2.16
C ASP A 214 -6.31 15.27 -1.15
N GLN A 215 -5.92 14.07 -0.69
CA GLN A 215 -4.74 13.87 0.13
C GLN A 215 -4.01 12.56 -0.18
N PRO A 216 -2.71 12.45 0.13
CA PRO A 216 -1.90 11.28 -0.20
C PRO A 216 -2.34 9.98 0.47
N LEU A 217 -2.79 10.10 1.72
CA LEU A 217 -3.07 8.97 2.61
C LEU A 217 -4.41 9.18 3.30
N THR A 218 -5.20 8.13 3.39
CA THR A 218 -6.49 8.12 4.09
C THR A 218 -6.30 7.54 5.48
N LEU A 219 -6.81 8.23 6.50
CA LEU A 219 -6.70 7.80 7.89
C LEU A 219 -7.21 6.37 8.09
N TYR A 220 -6.51 5.64 8.95
CA TYR A 220 -6.83 4.29 9.41
C TYR A 220 -6.84 3.21 8.32
N LYS A 221 -6.43 3.55 7.09
CA LYS A 221 -6.13 2.56 6.06
C LYS A 221 -4.72 1.99 6.24
N LYS A 222 -4.51 0.82 5.63
CA LYS A 222 -3.27 0.05 5.72
C LYS A 222 -2.34 0.35 4.54
N TYR A 223 -1.08 0.65 4.83
CA TYR A 223 -0.05 1.02 3.87
C TYR A 223 1.26 0.30 4.16
N SER A 224 1.90 -0.20 3.11
CA SER A 224 3.28 -0.67 3.17
C SER A 224 4.26 0.52 3.10
N ARG A 225 5.53 0.27 3.40
CA ARG A 225 6.61 1.25 3.16
C ARG A 225 6.72 1.68 1.70
N LYS A 226 6.45 0.76 0.75
CA LYS A 226 6.39 1.08 -0.69
C LYS A 226 5.26 2.07 -0.99
N ASP A 227 4.08 1.82 -0.41
CA ASP A 227 2.93 2.70 -0.59
C ASP A 227 3.23 4.10 -0.04
N ALA A 228 3.88 4.21 1.12
CA ALA A 228 4.30 5.50 1.66
C ALA A 228 5.24 6.24 0.70
N CYS A 229 6.27 5.58 0.14
CA CYS A 229 7.13 6.20 -0.89
C CYS A 229 6.30 6.70 -2.09
N LYS A 230 5.41 5.85 -2.61
CA LYS A 230 4.60 6.16 -3.81
C LYS A 230 3.65 7.34 -3.56
N LEU A 231 2.88 7.27 -2.48
CA LEU A 231 1.78 8.19 -2.18
C LEU A 231 2.32 9.53 -1.67
N LEU A 232 3.41 9.55 -0.92
CA LEU A 232 4.12 10.77 -0.50
C LEU A 232 5.02 11.34 -1.62
N ASN A 233 4.82 10.92 -2.88
CA ASN A 233 5.48 11.42 -4.07
C ASN A 233 7.03 11.34 -4.07
N TRP A 234 7.62 10.37 -3.36
CA TRP A 234 9.06 10.14 -3.45
C TRP A 234 9.46 9.77 -4.89
N ASN A 235 10.71 10.09 -5.27
CA ASN A 235 11.16 9.84 -6.64
C ASN A 235 11.33 8.36 -6.96
N SER A 236 11.61 7.53 -5.96
CA SER A 236 11.87 6.10 -6.12
C SER A 236 11.36 5.31 -4.92
N ASP A 237 11.15 4.03 -5.14
CA ASP A 237 10.88 3.04 -4.11
C ASP A 237 12.12 2.81 -3.24
N GLU A 238 12.07 3.39 -2.05
CA GLU A 238 13.14 3.31 -1.05
C GLU A 238 12.73 2.45 0.15
N ARG A 239 11.72 1.58 -0.01
CA ARG A 239 11.12 0.80 1.10
C ARG A 239 12.14 0.05 1.95
N ALA A 240 13.20 -0.46 1.33
CA ALA A 240 14.27 -1.24 1.98
C ALA A 240 15.18 -0.40 2.89
N THR A 241 15.14 0.94 2.76
CA THR A 241 16.02 1.86 3.49
C THR A 241 15.27 2.79 4.44
N ILE A 242 13.94 2.70 4.51
CA ILE A 242 13.14 3.45 5.48
C ILE A 242 13.39 2.93 6.90
N PHE A 243 13.45 1.60 7.09
CA PHE A 243 13.52 0.99 8.42
C PHE A 243 12.37 1.49 9.33
N GLY A 244 12.68 2.13 10.46
CA GLY A 244 11.69 2.75 11.34
C GLY A 244 11.25 4.15 10.90
N TYR A 245 12.10 4.94 10.25
CA TYR A 245 11.74 6.26 9.73
C TYR A 245 12.81 6.78 8.77
N LYS A 246 12.39 7.69 7.88
CA LYS A 246 13.30 8.39 6.97
C LYS A 246 12.68 9.68 6.47
N THR A 247 13.41 10.79 6.60
CA THR A 247 12.97 12.09 6.09
C THR A 247 13.43 12.31 4.66
N LYS A 248 12.52 12.64 3.75
CA LYS A 248 12.83 13.00 2.36
C LYS A 248 11.66 13.73 1.70
N TYR A 249 11.96 14.60 0.72
CA TYR A 249 10.96 15.30 -0.10
C TYR A 249 9.85 16.00 0.72
N GLY A 250 10.24 16.67 1.82
CA GLY A 250 9.28 17.36 2.70
C GLY A 250 8.40 16.44 3.56
N THR A 251 8.72 15.15 3.66
CA THR A 251 7.95 14.18 4.45
C THR A 251 8.85 13.32 5.33
N CYS A 252 8.32 12.83 6.45
CA CYS A 252 8.96 11.88 7.34
C CYS A 252 7.96 10.79 7.75
N PRO A 253 7.83 9.70 6.99
CA PRO A 253 7.08 8.54 7.44
C PRO A 253 7.82 7.83 8.57
N ILE A 254 7.11 7.58 9.67
CA ILE A 254 7.53 6.82 10.85
C ILE A 254 6.71 5.53 10.91
N PHE A 255 7.37 4.39 11.00
CA PHE A 255 6.79 3.05 11.07
C PHE A 255 7.12 2.39 12.40
N ILE A 256 6.08 2.04 13.15
CA ILE A 256 6.18 1.47 14.50
C ILE A 256 5.51 0.10 14.52
N THR A 257 6.24 -0.90 15.00
CA THR A 257 5.66 -2.17 15.46
C THR A 257 5.44 -2.02 16.97
N TYR A 258 4.20 -2.02 17.42
CA TYR A 258 3.85 -1.63 18.80
C TYR A 258 4.19 -2.72 19.83
N HIS A 259 3.79 -3.95 19.58
CA HIS A 259 4.17 -5.13 20.34
C HIS A 259 5.21 -5.91 19.56
N LYS A 260 6.43 -5.93 20.07
CA LYS A 260 7.52 -6.73 19.51
C LYS A 260 7.44 -8.14 20.10
N ASN A 261 7.76 -9.14 19.29
CA ASN A 261 7.85 -10.52 19.78
C ASN A 261 9.00 -10.63 20.80
N ASP A 262 8.89 -11.52 21.78
CA ASP A 262 9.92 -11.71 22.83
C ASP A 262 11.30 -12.14 22.28
N GLU A 263 11.36 -12.58 21.01
CA GLU A 263 12.59 -12.96 20.30
C GLU A 263 13.24 -11.81 19.50
N VAL A 264 12.70 -10.59 19.57
CA VAL A 264 13.28 -9.43 18.87
C VAL A 264 14.58 -8.99 19.53
N GLU A 265 15.60 -8.61 18.74
CA GLU A 265 16.84 -8.06 19.28
C GLU A 265 16.54 -6.85 20.18
N SER A 266 17.07 -6.86 21.41
CA SER A 266 16.90 -5.75 22.35
C SER A 266 17.33 -4.39 21.76
N SER A 267 18.26 -4.38 20.79
CA SER A 267 18.74 -3.22 20.04
C SER A 267 17.66 -2.47 19.24
N VAL A 268 16.48 -3.08 19.06
CA VAL A 268 15.32 -2.48 18.39
C VAL A 268 14.06 -2.51 19.25
N ASP A 269 14.14 -2.89 20.53
CA ASP A 269 13.03 -2.86 21.49
C ASP A 269 12.84 -1.46 22.10
N TYR A 270 12.50 -0.51 21.24
CA TYR A 270 12.16 0.85 21.63
C TYR A 270 10.88 0.94 22.47
N GLY A 271 10.89 1.81 23.49
CA GLY A 271 9.76 2.12 24.38
C GLY A 271 8.67 2.99 23.75
N ASP A 272 8.36 2.78 22.47
CA ASP A 272 7.28 3.50 21.78
C ASP A 272 5.95 3.22 22.51
N GLU A 273 5.22 4.27 22.88
CA GLU A 273 4.02 4.11 23.72
C GLU A 273 2.92 5.11 23.34
N LEU A 274 1.71 4.61 23.12
CA LEU A 274 0.52 5.42 23.00
C LEU A 274 0.04 5.85 24.39
N LEU A 275 0.53 7.00 24.84
CA LEU A 275 0.21 7.60 26.14
C LEU A 275 -1.30 7.88 26.26
N ASN A 276 -1.88 8.43 25.20
CA ASN A 276 -3.31 8.66 25.04
C ASN A 276 -3.65 8.73 23.52
N PRO A 277 -4.92 8.92 23.12
CA PRO A 277 -5.29 8.96 21.69
C PRO A 277 -4.64 10.10 20.88
N GLU A 278 -4.10 11.13 21.53
CA GLU A 278 -3.51 12.32 20.89
C GLU A 278 -1.98 12.34 20.98
N VAL A 279 -1.37 11.53 21.85
CA VAL A 279 0.06 11.61 22.14
C VAL A 279 0.71 10.23 22.09
N LEU A 280 1.67 10.12 21.18
CA LEU A 280 2.57 8.98 21.04
C LEU A 280 3.96 9.36 21.56
N LYS A 281 4.47 8.64 22.55
CA LYS A 281 5.90 8.68 22.89
C LYS A 281 6.65 7.87 21.83
N TRP A 282 7.59 8.51 21.15
CA TRP A 282 8.33 7.91 20.05
C TRP A 282 9.83 7.94 20.33
N TYR A 283 10.53 6.87 19.94
CA TYR A 283 11.97 6.71 20.05
C TYR A 283 12.65 6.67 18.67
N THR A 284 13.81 7.29 18.58
CA THR A 284 14.68 7.16 17.40
C THR A 284 15.29 5.77 17.30
N ARG A 285 15.89 5.46 16.14
CA ARG A 285 16.74 4.27 16.01
C ARG A 285 17.92 4.35 16.99
N SER A 286 18.44 3.20 17.36
CA SER A 286 19.65 3.10 18.18
C SER A 286 20.86 3.79 17.54
N ASN A 287 21.84 4.15 18.36
CA ASN A 287 23.02 4.94 17.97
C ASN A 287 22.67 6.33 17.45
N ARG A 288 21.69 6.99 18.08
CA ARG A 288 21.31 8.37 17.79
C ARG A 288 21.35 9.23 19.03
N THR A 289 21.89 10.41 18.83
CA THR A 289 21.98 11.47 19.84
C THR A 289 21.21 12.70 19.41
N LEU A 290 21.01 13.63 20.33
CA LEU A 290 20.44 14.95 20.04
C LEU A 290 21.20 15.69 18.93
N ASN A 291 22.49 15.43 18.74
CA ASN A 291 23.31 16.07 17.70
C ASN A 291 23.19 15.40 16.33
N SER A 292 22.46 14.29 16.21
CA SER A 292 22.31 13.59 14.93
C SER A 292 21.48 14.43 13.97
N GLU A 293 21.96 14.62 12.75
CA GLU A 293 21.29 15.46 11.74
C GLU A 293 19.84 15.02 11.47
N GLU A 294 19.59 13.71 11.39
CA GLU A 294 18.24 13.19 11.19
C GLU A 294 17.30 13.49 12.38
N VAL A 295 17.83 13.46 13.61
CA VAL A 295 17.06 13.73 14.82
C VAL A 295 16.72 15.23 14.89
N GLN A 296 17.71 16.09 14.63
CA GLN A 296 17.49 17.53 14.51
C GLN A 296 16.47 17.87 13.41
N THR A 297 16.51 17.15 12.29
CA THR A 297 15.54 17.35 11.21
C THR A 297 14.11 17.02 11.65
N ILE A 298 13.91 15.98 12.46
CA ILE A 298 12.59 15.62 12.99
C ILE A 298 12.16 16.60 14.07
N ILE A 299 13.01 16.94 15.05
CA ILE A 299 12.70 17.92 16.11
C ILE A 299 12.22 19.25 15.52
N HIS A 300 12.83 19.68 14.42
CA HIS A 300 12.54 20.92 13.71
C HIS A 300 11.62 20.74 12.49
N ALA A 301 10.84 19.65 12.42
CA ALA A 301 10.03 19.31 11.25
C ALA A 301 9.05 20.43 10.85
N GLU A 302 8.32 21.00 11.81
CA GLU A 302 7.37 22.09 11.57
C GLU A 302 8.05 23.33 10.95
N GLU A 303 9.19 23.76 11.50
CA GLU A 303 9.96 24.91 10.99
C GLU A 303 10.57 24.65 9.61
N LYS A 304 10.84 23.37 9.29
CA LYS A 304 11.39 22.93 8.01
C LYS A 304 10.30 22.56 6.99
N ASN A 305 9.02 22.74 7.33
CA ASN A 305 7.87 22.34 6.51
C ASN A 305 7.94 20.86 6.11
N ILE A 306 8.19 19.99 7.09
CA ILE A 306 8.26 18.55 6.94
C ILE A 306 7.03 17.92 7.60
N ASP A 307 6.22 17.24 6.79
CA ASP A 307 5.09 16.48 7.29
C ASP A 307 5.56 15.16 7.93
N VAL A 308 5.36 14.99 9.24
CA VAL A 308 5.63 13.71 9.91
C VAL A 308 4.38 12.84 9.83
N HIS A 309 4.51 11.66 9.22
CA HIS A 309 3.41 10.72 9.01
C HIS A 309 3.60 9.47 9.87
N VAL A 310 2.61 9.12 10.70
CA VAL A 310 2.73 8.00 11.64
C VAL A 310 1.99 6.76 11.12
N PHE A 311 2.71 5.64 11.07
CA PHE A 311 2.21 4.33 10.67
C PHE A 311 2.49 3.31 11.77
N VAL A 312 1.47 2.57 12.18
CA VAL A 312 1.57 1.59 13.29
C VAL A 312 0.98 0.25 12.89
N LYS A 313 1.67 -0.83 13.23
CA LYS A 313 1.10 -2.18 13.25
C LYS A 313 1.18 -2.73 14.67
N LYS A 314 0.23 -3.59 15.02
CA LYS A 314 0.15 -4.15 16.36
C LYS A 314 1.37 -5.02 16.66
N ASP A 315 1.67 -5.97 15.79
CA ASP A 315 2.72 -6.97 15.96
C ASP A 315 3.37 -7.32 14.61
N ASP A 316 4.42 -8.14 14.65
CA ASP A 316 5.13 -8.54 13.45
C ASP A 316 4.35 -9.53 12.55
N ASP A 317 3.36 -10.22 13.12
CA ASP A 317 2.56 -11.24 12.44
C ASP A 317 1.44 -10.64 11.56
N GLU A 318 1.12 -9.35 11.71
CA GLU A 318 0.16 -8.64 10.86
C GLU A 318 0.63 -8.37 9.42
N GLY A 319 1.84 -8.82 9.06
CA GLY A 319 2.41 -8.67 7.74
C GLY A 319 3.14 -7.34 7.52
N ASN A 320 3.19 -6.91 6.26
CA ASN A 320 4.03 -5.77 5.84
C ASN A 320 3.33 -4.41 5.88
N ASP A 321 2.02 -4.38 6.12
CA ASP A 321 1.21 -3.18 6.05
C ASP A 321 0.91 -2.64 7.45
N PHE A 322 0.94 -1.32 7.58
CA PHE A 322 0.75 -0.58 8.82
C PHE A 322 -0.49 0.31 8.71
N TYR A 323 -1.26 0.46 9.79
CA TYR A 323 -2.32 1.45 9.87
C TYR A 323 -1.73 2.86 9.87
N TYR A 324 -2.21 3.72 8.98
CA TYR A 324 -1.86 5.13 8.99
C TYR A 324 -2.68 5.88 10.05
N LEU A 325 -2.01 6.49 11.01
CA LEU A 325 -2.64 7.20 12.14
C LEU A 325 -2.78 8.71 11.90
N GLY A 326 -2.25 9.22 10.80
CA GLY A 326 -2.30 10.65 10.48
C GLY A 326 -0.94 11.33 10.59
N LYS A 327 -0.98 12.65 10.50
CA LYS A 327 0.18 13.50 10.72
C LYS A 327 0.37 13.76 12.21
N ALA A 328 1.60 14.05 12.61
CA ALA A 328 1.94 14.41 13.98
C ALA A 328 2.95 15.56 14.01
N ILE A 329 2.97 16.30 15.12
CA ILE A 329 3.89 17.38 15.38
C ILE A 329 4.77 17.00 16.58
N PRO A 330 6.10 17.05 16.47
CA PRO A 330 6.99 16.73 17.57
C PRO A 330 6.94 17.81 18.66
N ASP A 331 6.67 17.41 19.91
CA ASP A 331 6.75 18.32 21.06
C ASP A 331 8.21 18.50 21.50
N LYS A 332 8.80 19.61 21.06
CA LYS A 332 10.19 20.02 21.37
C LYS A 332 10.51 20.03 22.86
N LYS A 333 9.53 20.27 23.74
CA LYS A 333 9.76 20.33 25.20
C LYS A 333 10.00 18.96 25.82
N THR A 334 9.62 17.89 25.12
CA THR A 334 9.70 16.50 25.59
C THR A 334 10.90 15.75 25.03
N VAL A 335 11.69 16.40 24.16
CA VAL A 335 12.88 15.84 23.54
C VAL A 335 13.95 15.59 24.60
N GLN A 336 14.37 14.33 24.74
CA GLN A 336 15.37 13.93 25.72
C GLN A 336 16.35 12.91 25.13
N GLN A 337 17.63 13.05 25.49
CA GLN A 337 18.64 12.03 25.26
C GLN A 337 18.43 10.90 26.28
N ASP A 338 18.46 9.66 25.80
CA ASP A 338 18.31 8.45 26.62
C ASP A 338 19.26 7.35 26.10
N THR A 339 19.23 6.18 26.74
CA THR A 339 20.03 5.01 26.38
C THR A 339 19.20 3.74 26.47
N MET A 340 19.40 2.83 25.52
CA MET A 340 18.86 1.46 25.58
C MET A 340 20.02 0.46 25.65
N LYS A 341 19.78 -0.76 26.12
CA LYS A 341 20.80 -1.81 26.15
C LYS A 341 20.63 -2.74 24.95
N ASP A 342 21.75 -3.16 24.36
CA ASP A 342 21.77 -4.28 23.42
C ASP A 342 21.88 -5.64 24.14
N ASN A 343 21.92 -6.72 23.36
CA ASN A 343 21.96 -8.09 23.87
C ASN A 343 23.23 -8.39 24.69
N ASP A 344 24.31 -7.62 24.45
CA ASP A 344 25.58 -7.72 25.16
C ASP A 344 25.64 -6.78 26.38
N GLY A 345 24.54 -6.08 26.69
CA GLY A 345 24.41 -5.14 27.80
C GLY A 345 25.08 -3.79 27.55
N LYS A 346 25.54 -3.51 26.33
CA LYS A 346 26.15 -2.23 25.95
C LYS A 346 25.06 -1.17 25.79
N GLU A 347 25.32 0.01 26.34
CA GLU A 347 24.44 1.17 26.20
C GLU A 347 24.55 1.77 24.80
N LEU A 348 23.41 1.83 24.11
CA LEU A 348 23.22 2.47 22.82
C LEU A 348 22.44 3.77 23.02
N PRO A 349 22.96 4.92 22.54
CA PRO A 349 22.24 6.17 22.69
C PRO A 349 20.99 6.19 21.81
N VAL A 350 19.91 6.72 22.35
CA VAL A 350 18.64 6.97 21.67
C VAL A 350 18.11 8.35 22.08
N VAL A 351 17.16 8.88 21.31
CA VAL A 351 16.41 10.07 21.67
C VAL A 351 14.94 9.70 21.67
N HIS A 352 14.20 10.21 22.66
CA HIS A 352 12.74 10.11 22.64
C HIS A 352 12.09 11.49 22.69
N MET A 353 10.89 11.56 22.14
CA MET A 353 10.05 12.75 22.16
C MET A 353 8.58 12.35 22.00
N ASN A 354 7.67 13.20 22.45
CA ASN A 354 6.26 13.03 22.21
C ASN A 354 5.90 13.57 20.82
N MET A 355 5.11 12.80 20.10
CA MET A 355 4.46 13.17 18.85
C MET A 355 3.00 13.46 19.15
N VAL A 356 2.59 14.71 18.92
CA VAL A 356 1.21 15.17 19.09
C VAL A 356 0.47 14.95 17.77
N MET A 357 -0.51 14.06 17.76
CA MET A 357 -1.30 13.72 16.57
C MET A 357 -2.18 14.91 16.17
N GLU A 358 -2.26 15.24 14.88
CA GLU A 358 -3.16 16.29 14.39
C GLU A 358 -4.64 15.91 14.58
N GLN A 359 -4.93 14.61 14.51
CA GLN A 359 -6.25 14.05 14.81
C GLN A 359 -6.11 12.95 15.86
N PRO A 360 -6.97 12.95 16.91
CA PRO A 360 -6.99 11.87 17.87
C PRO A 360 -7.26 10.53 17.18
N ILE A 361 -6.50 9.49 17.56
CA ILE A 361 -6.66 8.14 17.02
C ILE A 361 -8.07 7.62 17.35
N GLU A 362 -8.75 7.05 16.36
CA GLU A 362 -10.08 6.46 16.54
C GLU A 362 -10.06 5.42 17.67
N TYR A 363 -11.03 5.53 18.59
CA TYR A 363 -11.17 4.69 19.78
C TYR A 363 -10.95 3.18 19.51
N ARG A 364 -11.61 2.63 18.49
CA ARG A 364 -11.50 1.20 18.16
C ARG A 364 -10.08 0.81 17.76
N LEU A 365 -9.42 1.64 16.95
CA LEU A 365 -8.06 1.38 16.50
C LEU A 365 -7.05 1.57 17.64
N TYR A 366 -7.23 2.62 18.45
CA TYR A 366 -6.40 2.87 19.64
C TYR A 366 -6.39 1.65 20.57
N HIS A 367 -7.57 1.14 20.93
CA HIS A 367 -7.68 -0.04 21.80
C HIS A 367 -7.20 -1.32 21.12
N TYR A 368 -7.39 -1.47 19.82
CA TYR A 368 -6.85 -2.60 19.08
C TYR A 368 -5.32 -2.66 19.12
N ILE A 369 -4.66 -1.51 18.97
CA ILE A 369 -3.20 -1.38 19.01
C ILE A 369 -2.69 -1.60 20.44
N LYS A 370 -3.35 -1.00 21.45
CA LYS A 370 -2.87 -1.02 22.85
C LYS A 370 -3.13 -2.34 23.56
N ASN A 371 -4.23 -3.02 23.27
CA ASN A 371 -4.57 -4.26 23.94
C ASN A 371 -3.77 -5.40 23.29
N GLY A 372 -2.79 -5.93 24.01
CA GLY A 372 -2.18 -7.23 23.68
C GLY A 372 -3.28 -8.28 23.49
N THR A 373 -3.10 -9.23 22.58
CA THR A 373 -3.97 -10.41 22.54
C THR A 373 -3.97 -11.02 23.93
N GLU A 374 -5.09 -10.91 24.65
CA GLU A 374 -5.34 -11.81 25.77
C GLU A 374 -5.26 -13.22 25.18
N SER A 375 -4.23 -13.94 25.62
CA SER A 375 -3.95 -15.33 25.28
C SER A 375 -5.09 -16.25 25.70
#